data_AF-A0A496RWT3-F1
#
_entry.id   AF-A0A496RWT3-F1
#
_cell.length_a   1.000
_cell.length_b   1.000
_cell.length_c   1.000
_cell.angle_alpha   90.00
_cell.angle_beta   90.00
_cell.angle_gamma   90.00
#
_symmetry.space_group_name_H-M   'P 1'
#
loop_
_entity.id
_entity.type
_entity.pdbx_description
1 polymer ?
#
loop_
_entity_poly.entity_id
_entity_poly.type
_entity_poly.pdbx_seq_one_letter_code
_entity_poly.pdbx_strand_id
1 'polypeptide(L)' 'MYWSILDKKQREILKKIGFLKKYGFYLAGGTALALQINHRTSLDFDFYTEKKFDSRKLR' A
#
# COMPACT_ATOMS: atom_id res chain seq x y z
N MET A 1 12.84 -4.03 -1.79
CA MET A 1 11.72 -4.09 -0.83
C MET A 1 11.73 -5.45 -0.14
N TYR A 2 11.53 -5.46 1.17
CA TYR A 2 11.51 -6.64 2.02
C TYR A 2 10.12 -7.27 2.05
N TRP A 3 9.78 -8.02 1.01
CA TRP A 3 8.44 -8.62 0.82
C TRP A 3 8.06 -9.70 1.84
N SER A 4 9.04 -10.18 2.63
CA SER A 4 8.83 -11.09 3.75
C SER A 4 8.02 -10.46 4.89
N ILE A 5 7.95 -9.13 4.95
CA ILE A 5 7.16 -8.39 5.94
C ILE A 5 5.66 -8.59 5.74
N LEU A 6 5.23 -8.79 4.50
CA LEU A 6 3.83 -9.04 4.19
C LEU A 6 3.58 -10.54 4.23
N ASP A 7 2.52 -10.96 4.93
CA ASP A 7 2.07 -12.33 4.85
C ASP A 7 1.41 -12.64 3.48
N LYS A 8 1.00 -13.90 3.28
CA LYS A 8 0.35 -14.32 2.03
C LYS A 8 -0.95 -13.55 1.77
N LYS A 9 -1.77 -13.31 2.80
CA LYS A 9 -3.06 -12.60 2.65
C LYS A 9 -2.83 -11.12 2.30
N GLN A 10 -1.89 -10.47 2.97
CA GLN A 10 -1.50 -9.08 2.71
C GLN A 10 -0.99 -8.91 1.28
N ARG A 11 -0.18 -9.84 0.76
CA ARG A 11 0.26 -9.81 -0.65
C ARG A 11 -0.91 -9.94 -1.63
N GLU A 12 -1.88 -10.82 -1.35
CA GLU A 12 -3.07 -10.96 -2.20
C GLU A 12 -3.96 -9.72 -2.15
N ILE A 13 -4.12 -9.10 -0.98
CA ILE A 13 -4.84 -7.83 -0.82
C ILE A 13 -4.12 -6.71 -1.58
N LEU A 14 -2.78 -6.62 -1.46
CA LEU A 14 -1.98 -5.61 -2.12
C LEU A 14 -2.12 -5.69 -3.65
N LYS A 15 -2.20 -6.90 -4.22
CA LYS A 15 -2.49 -7.10 -5.64
C LYS A 15 -3.88 -6.57 -6.01
N LYS A 16 -4.90 -6.87 -5.21
CA LYS A 16 -6.28 -6.41 -5.47
C LYS A 16 -6.43 -4.89 -5.41
N ILE A 17 -5.72 -4.22 -4.50
CA ILE A 17 -5.74 -2.76 -4.37
C ILE A 17 -4.74 -2.05 -5.29
N GLY A 18 -3.97 -2.79 -6.10
CA GLY A 18 -3.00 -2.23 -7.05
C GLY A 18 -3.63 -1.27 -8.08
N PHE A 19 -4.95 -1.34 -8.28
CA PHE A 19 -5.70 -0.38 -9.08
C PHE A 19 -5.57 1.06 -8.56
N LEU A 20 -5.22 1.30 -7.30
CA LEU A 20 -5.02 2.66 -6.79
C LEU A 20 -3.86 3.38 -7.50
N LYS A 21 -2.92 2.64 -8.10
CA LYS A 21 -1.80 3.20 -8.86
C LYS A 21 -2.27 4.04 -10.06
N LYS A 22 -3.36 3.67 -10.77
CA LYS A 22 -3.90 4.49 -11.88
C LYS A 22 -4.42 5.85 -11.42
N TYR A 23 -4.78 5.99 -10.14
CA TYR A 23 -5.21 7.26 -9.55
C TYR A 23 -4.05 8.04 -8.91
N GLY A 24 -2.81 7.56 -9.03
CA GLY A 24 -1.61 8.22 -8.50
C GLY A 24 -1.37 7.99 -7.01
N PHE A 25 -2.04 7.01 -6.40
CA PHE A 25 -1.77 6.66 -5.01
C PHE A 25 -0.48 5.88 -4.87
N TYR A 26 0.22 6.10 -3.76
CA TYR A 26 1.39 5.37 -3.34
C TYR A 26 1.22 4.86 -1.90
N LEU A 27 1.86 3.73 -1.60
CA LEU A 27 1.87 3.19 -0.24
C LEU A 27 2.74 4.09 0.64
N ALA A 28 2.20 4.52 1.76
CA ALA A 28 2.82 5.41 2.73
C ALA A 28 2.77 4.80 4.14
N GLY A 29 3.23 5.58 5.12
CA GLY A 29 3.15 5.20 6.53
C GLY A 29 4.08 4.07 6.93
N GLY A 30 3.72 3.40 8.02
CA GLY A 30 4.58 2.40 8.67
C GLY A 30 4.87 1.18 7.81
N THR A 31 3.91 0.75 6.99
CA THR A 31 4.08 -0.42 6.12
C THR A 31 4.99 -0.13 4.94
N ALA A 32 4.94 1.10 4.38
CA ALA A 32 5.88 1.53 3.35
C ALA A 32 7.31 1.54 3.90
N LEU A 33 7.52 2.13 5.09
CA LEU A 33 8.83 2.18 5.72
C LEU A 33 9.34 0.78 6.06
N ALA A 34 8.49 -0.06 6.64
CA ALA A 34 8.82 -1.46 6.92
C ALA A 34 9.33 -2.16 5.65
N LEU A 35 8.60 -2.08 4.54
CA LEU A 35 9.01 -2.66 3.25
C LEU A 35 10.34 -2.13 2.71
N GLN A 36 10.76 -0.92 3.10
CA GLN A 36 12.02 -0.34 2.69
C GLN A 36 13.21 -0.79 3.56
N ILE A 37 13.03 -0.89 4.88
CA ILE A 37 14.16 -1.07 5.82
C ILE A 37 14.08 -2.32 6.71
N ASN A 38 13.05 -3.14 6.59
CA ASN A 38 12.87 -4.38 7.38
C ASN A 38 12.89 -4.22 8.90
N HIS A 39 12.46 -3.06 9.41
CA HIS A 39 12.61 -2.76 10.83
C HIS A 39 11.53 -3.36 11.74
N ARG A 40 10.37 -3.75 11.18
CA ARG A 40 9.26 -4.40 11.89
C ARG A 40 8.23 -4.99 10.92
N THR A 41 7.28 -5.76 11.45
CA THR A 41 6.03 -6.11 10.75
C THR A 41 5.00 -4.97 10.84
N SER A 42 4.06 -4.94 9.91
CA SER A 42 2.98 -3.96 9.87
C SER A 42 1.76 -4.58 9.23
N LEU A 43 0.57 -4.33 9.78
CA LEU A 43 -0.67 -5.00 9.37
C LEU A 43 -1.41 -4.21 8.28
N ASP A 44 -1.50 -2.89 8.46
CA ASP A 44 -2.38 -2.01 7.68
C ASP A 44 -1.69 -1.48 6.42
N PHE A 45 -2.45 -1.01 5.45
CA PHE A 45 -1.92 -0.30 4.29
C PHE A 45 -2.47 1.13 4.23
N ASP A 46 -1.59 2.13 4.37
CA ASP A 46 -1.93 3.53 4.17
C ASP A 46 -1.58 3.94 2.74
N PHE A 47 -2.54 4.51 2.01
CA PHE A 47 -2.32 5.01 0.65
C PHE A 47 -2.61 6.50 0.58
N TYR A 48 -1.63 7.28 0.13
CA TYR A 48 -1.75 8.72 -0.07
C TYR A 48 -1.60 9.07 -1.55
N THR A 49 -2.09 10.25 -1.93
CA THR A 49 -1.92 10.82 -3.27
C THR A 49 -1.83 12.34 -3.14
N GLU A 50 -0.97 12.97 -3.93
CA GLU A 50 -0.91 14.43 -4.04
C GLU A 50 -2.01 14.98 -4.97
N LYS A 51 -2.67 14.09 -5.72
CA LYS A 51 -3.74 14.46 -6.65
C LYS A 51 -5.06 14.59 -5.89
N LYS A 52 -5.83 15.65 -6.18
CA LYS A 52 -7.23 15.70 -5.78
C LYS A 52 -7.96 14.49 -6.39
N PHE A 53 -8.69 13.76 -5.57
CA PHE A 53 -9.46 12.60 -6.00
C PHE A 53 -10.88 12.65 -5.45
N ASP A 54 -11.81 11.97 -6.13
CA ASP A 54 -13.15 11.70 -5.64
C ASP A 54 -13.22 10.22 -5.28
N SER A 55 -13.48 9.92 -4.01
CA SER A 55 -13.55 8.54 -3.51
C SER A 55 -14.58 7.70 -4.27
N ARG A 56 -15.65 8.31 -4.79
CA ARG A 56 -16.70 7.63 -5.55
C ARG A 56 -16.24 7.14 -6.93
N LYS A 57 -15.11 7.66 -7.42
CA LYS A 57 -14.50 7.30 -8.71
C LYS A 57 -13.45 6.19 -8.60
N LEU A 58 -13.11 5.74 -7.38
CA LEU A 58 -12.19 4.63 -7.15
C LEU A 58 -12.94 3.30 -7.38
N ARG A 59 -12.62 2.59 -8.45
CA ARG A 59 -13.25 1.31 -8.84
C ARG A 59 -12.24 0.39 -9.49
#